data_AF-A0A517R788-F1
#
_entry.id   AF-A0A517R788-F1
#
_cell.length_a   1.000
_cell.length_b   1.000
_cell.length_c   1.000
_cell.angle_alpha   90.00
_cell.angle_beta   90.00
_cell.angle_gamma   90.00
#
_symmetry.space_group_name_H-M   'P 1'
#
loop_
_entity.id
_entity.type
_entity.pdbx_description
1 polymer ?
#
loop_
_entity_poly.entity_id
_entity_poly.type
_entity_poly.pdbx_seq_one_letter_code
_entity_poly.pdbx_strand_id
1 'polypeptide(L)'
;MSDQSATVEQVLPQAPSPKRVSTHVVCITGFLQRHGSPYSGIFGIWRKLLGHADAVRFLPHLMFWNSRFRDVADTILTFRNGCDLRVVIIGYSWGAGYGAMKLAEQLRRRGVTVDAMVLCDPVYRSRLFATRWLALVGELPISGWRPRIRVPDNVSRVMYWRQTMAMPRGHQLVAADPEVTKIDDRGLLDADHVNVDNHPTFVNAAVEVALEYRPPPE
;
A
#
# COMPACT_ATOMS: atom_id res chain seq x y z
N MET A 1 -38.75 -51.60 32.17
CA MET A 1 -37.38 -51.04 32.17
C MET A 1 -37.30 -50.13 30.97
N SER A 2 -37.58 -48.85 31.17
CA SER A 2 -37.71 -47.87 30.09
C SER A 2 -36.49 -46.96 30.18
N ASP A 3 -35.57 -47.16 29.25
CA ASP A 3 -34.27 -46.50 29.20
C ASP A 3 -34.46 -45.11 28.58
N GLN A 4 -34.52 -44.06 29.41
CA GLN A 4 -34.58 -42.67 28.97
C GLN A 4 -33.16 -42.16 28.75
N SER A 5 -32.64 -42.39 27.55
CA SER A 5 -31.37 -41.79 27.11
C SER A 5 -31.59 -40.32 26.74
N ALA A 6 -31.29 -39.43 27.69
CA ALA A 6 -31.23 -37.99 27.46
C ALA A 6 -30.03 -37.65 26.56
N THR A 7 -30.30 -37.14 25.36
CA THR A 7 -29.28 -36.68 24.42
C THR A 7 -28.78 -35.32 24.90
N VAL A 8 -27.56 -35.27 25.42
CA VAL A 8 -26.89 -34.01 25.78
C VAL A 8 -26.46 -33.33 24.48
N GLU A 9 -27.22 -32.33 24.06
CA GLU A 9 -26.87 -31.48 22.93
C GLU A 9 -25.64 -30.63 23.33
N GLN A 10 -24.46 -31.04 22.87
CA GLN A 10 -23.23 -30.28 23.08
C GLN A 10 -23.33 -28.96 22.30
N VAL A 11 -23.64 -27.88 23.00
CA VAL A 11 -23.54 -26.51 22.48
C VAL A 11 -22.06 -26.23 22.20
N LEU A 12 -21.65 -26.38 20.94
CA LEU A 12 -20.31 -26.00 20.52
C LEU A 12 -20.12 -24.50 20.76
N PRO A 13 -18.98 -24.08 21.36
CA PRO A 13 -18.71 -22.67 21.59
C PRO A 13 -18.76 -21.92 20.25
N GLN A 14 -19.59 -20.89 20.18
CA GLN A 14 -19.65 -20.04 19.00
C GLN A 14 -18.27 -19.42 18.76
N ALA A 15 -17.75 -19.56 17.55
CA ALA A 15 -16.52 -18.93 17.15
C ALA A 15 -16.65 -17.41 17.38
N PRO A 16 -15.61 -16.73 17.93
CA PRO A 16 -15.67 -15.29 18.13
C PRO A 16 -15.96 -14.61 16.79
N SER A 17 -16.94 -13.70 16.78
CA SER A 17 -17.29 -12.94 15.58
C SER A 17 -16.04 -12.25 15.03
N PRO A 18 -15.78 -12.30 13.71
CA PRO A 18 -14.58 -11.72 13.14
C PRO A 18 -14.47 -10.23 13.50
N LYS A 19 -13.29 -9.84 13.98
CA LYS A 19 -13.00 -8.44 14.32
C LYS A 19 -13.25 -7.58 13.08
N ARG A 20 -14.04 -6.52 13.24
CA ARG A 20 -14.29 -5.53 12.20
C ARG A 20 -13.06 -4.62 12.15
N VAL A 21 -12.54 -4.28 10.97
CA VAL A 21 -11.54 -3.21 10.83
C VAL A 21 -12.00 -2.31 9.71
N SER A 22 -12.28 -1.05 10.04
CA SER A 22 -12.75 -0.08 9.06
C SER A 22 -11.62 0.50 8.22
N THR A 23 -10.41 0.68 8.77
CA THR A 23 -9.29 1.30 8.03
C THR A 23 -8.04 0.42 8.01
N HIS A 24 -7.57 0.12 6.81
CA HIS A 24 -6.32 -0.58 6.56
C HIS A 24 -5.30 0.37 5.94
N VAL A 25 -4.11 0.47 6.55
CA VAL A 25 -2.99 1.24 5.99
C VAL A 25 -1.87 0.30 5.59
N VAL A 26 -1.58 0.15 4.31
CA VAL A 26 -0.60 -0.82 3.81
C VAL A 26 0.69 -0.11 3.41
N CYS A 27 1.73 -0.28 4.21
CA CYS A 27 3.08 0.23 3.98
C CYS A 27 3.89 -0.80 3.19
N ILE A 28 4.41 -0.44 2.00
CA ILE A 28 5.08 -1.35 1.07
C ILE A 28 6.53 -0.91 0.84
N THR A 29 7.48 -1.75 1.26
CA THR A 29 8.92 -1.49 1.20
C THR A 29 9.49 -1.62 -0.21
N GLY A 30 10.66 -1.01 -0.43
CA GLY A 30 11.41 -1.06 -1.69
C GLY A 30 12.21 -2.35 -1.90
N PHE A 31 12.88 -2.47 -3.06
CA PHE A 31 13.58 -3.70 -3.46
C PHE A 31 14.71 -4.12 -2.50
N LEU A 32 15.55 -3.17 -2.10
CA LEU A 32 16.74 -3.44 -1.28
C LEU A 32 16.45 -3.49 0.22
N GLN A 33 15.22 -3.17 0.63
CA GLN A 33 14.83 -3.16 2.03
C GLN A 33 14.59 -4.60 2.50
N ARG A 34 15.59 -5.17 3.18
CA ARG A 34 15.49 -6.50 3.81
C ARG A 34 14.60 -6.46 5.04
N HIS A 35 14.04 -7.62 5.42
CA HIS A 35 13.30 -7.81 6.67
C HIS A 35 14.09 -7.21 7.85
N GLY A 36 13.46 -6.27 8.55
CA GLY A 36 14.00 -5.73 9.80
C GLY A 36 15.19 -4.78 9.64
N SER A 37 15.48 -4.23 8.45
CA SER A 37 16.38 -3.07 8.38
C SER A 37 15.69 -1.88 9.05
N PRO A 38 16.11 -1.47 10.26
CA PRO A 38 15.39 -0.46 11.05
C PRO A 38 15.52 0.95 10.45
N TYR A 39 16.27 1.08 9.35
CA TYR A 39 16.65 2.34 8.72
C TYR A 39 15.82 2.68 7.47
N SER A 40 14.78 1.91 7.14
CA SER A 40 13.86 2.31 6.06
C SER A 40 12.82 3.29 6.56
N GLY A 41 12.59 4.36 5.80
CA GLY A 41 11.55 5.33 6.09
C GLY A 41 10.15 4.72 6.10
N ILE A 42 9.88 3.75 5.20
CA ILE A 42 8.63 2.98 5.22
C ILE A 42 8.43 2.22 6.54
N PHE A 43 9.47 1.56 7.07
CA PHE A 43 9.39 0.90 8.38
C PHE A 43 9.18 1.92 9.50
N GLY A 44 9.87 3.06 9.43
CA GLY A 44 9.67 4.18 10.36
C GLY A 44 8.23 4.70 10.38
N ILE A 45 7.62 4.87 9.20
CA ILE A 45 6.21 5.26 9.04
C ILE A 45 5.30 4.20 9.65
N TRP A 46 5.46 2.93 9.28
CA TRP A 46 4.67 1.83 9.83
C TRP A 46 4.75 1.79 11.37
N ARG A 47 5.96 1.94 11.94
CA ARG A 47 6.15 1.96 13.40
C ARG A 47 5.46 3.15 14.06
N LYS A 48 5.47 4.34 13.45
CA LYS A 48 4.71 5.50 13.94
C LYS A 48 3.21 5.19 13.93
N LEU A 49 2.70 4.62 12.84
CA LEU A 49 1.29 4.26 12.70
C LEU A 49 0.85 3.16 13.67
N LEU A 50 1.74 2.22 14.03
CA LEU A 50 1.46 1.22 15.05
C LEU A 50 1.14 1.83 16.41
N GLY A 51 1.72 2.98 16.76
CA GLY A 51 1.37 3.73 17.98
C GLY A 51 -0.07 4.24 17.99
N HIS A 52 -0.73 4.24 16.83
CA HIS A 52 -2.14 4.61 16.65
C HIS A 52 -3.03 3.40 16.29
N ALA A 53 -2.47 2.19 16.26
CA ALA A 53 -3.20 1.00 15.87
C ALA A 53 -4.36 0.72 16.83
N ASP A 54 -5.49 0.36 16.23
CA ASP A 54 -6.68 -0.08 16.91
C ASP A 54 -7.15 -1.34 16.19
N ALA A 55 -7.15 -2.47 16.92
CA ALA A 55 -7.48 -3.78 16.37
C ALA A 55 -8.89 -3.88 15.77
N VAL A 56 -9.73 -2.85 15.96
CA VAL A 56 -11.10 -2.78 15.45
C VAL A 56 -11.29 -1.67 14.40
N ARG A 57 -10.38 -0.70 14.31
CA ARG A 57 -10.64 0.52 13.50
C ARG A 57 -9.52 0.91 12.57
N PHE A 58 -8.27 0.65 12.96
CA PHE A 58 -7.11 1.18 12.28
C PHE A 58 -5.96 0.18 12.35
N LEU A 59 -5.71 -0.50 11.24
CA LEU A 59 -4.72 -1.57 11.18
C LEU A 59 -3.62 -1.26 10.16
N PRO A 60 -2.42 -0.86 10.61
CA PRO A 60 -1.24 -0.73 9.77
C PRO A 60 -0.64 -2.09 9.41
N HIS A 61 -0.33 -2.29 8.14
CA HIS A 61 0.32 -3.47 7.57
C HIS A 61 1.69 -3.09 7.03
N LEU A 62 2.68 -3.96 7.20
CA LEU A 62 3.98 -3.84 6.54
C LEU A 62 4.15 -4.98 5.53
N MET A 63 4.43 -4.62 4.29
CA MET A 63 4.53 -5.54 3.15
C MET A 63 5.80 -5.29 2.35
N PHE A 64 6.26 -6.29 1.62
CA PHE A 64 7.34 -6.15 0.65
C PHE A 64 6.79 -5.87 -0.74
N TRP A 65 7.58 -5.22 -1.59
CA TRP A 65 7.23 -4.97 -3.00
C TRP A 65 6.84 -6.24 -3.78
N ASN A 66 7.28 -7.42 -3.35
CA ASN A 66 6.99 -8.71 -3.98
C ASN A 66 6.06 -9.62 -3.14
N SER A 67 5.37 -9.07 -2.13
CA SER A 67 4.35 -9.81 -1.38
C SER A 67 3.29 -10.40 -2.31
N ARG A 68 2.63 -11.46 -1.85
CA ARG A 68 1.47 -12.05 -2.55
C ARG A 68 0.25 -11.15 -2.36
N PHE A 69 0.15 -10.08 -3.16
CA PHE A 69 -0.89 -9.06 -2.99
C PHE A 69 -2.33 -9.57 -3.18
N ARG A 70 -2.51 -10.74 -3.80
CA ARG A 70 -3.80 -11.44 -3.81
C ARG A 70 -4.24 -11.77 -2.38
N ASP A 71 -3.35 -12.43 -1.63
CA ASP A 71 -3.59 -12.90 -0.26
C ASP A 71 -3.74 -11.70 0.70
N VAL A 72 -2.99 -10.63 0.47
CA VAL A 72 -3.14 -9.35 1.21
C VAL A 72 -4.54 -8.77 1.00
N ALA A 73 -5.02 -8.70 -0.25
CA ALA A 73 -6.35 -8.19 -0.56
C ALA A 73 -7.47 -9.09 0.02
N ASP A 74 -7.30 -10.41 0.02
CA ASP A 74 -8.23 -11.36 0.64
C ASP A 74 -8.29 -11.18 2.16
N THR A 75 -7.14 -10.93 2.79
CA THR A 75 -7.05 -10.64 4.22
C THR A 75 -7.80 -9.35 4.56
N ILE A 76 -7.55 -8.25 3.82
CA ILE A 76 -8.25 -6.96 4.02
C ILE A 76 -9.78 -7.16 3.91
N LEU A 77 -10.23 -7.92 2.91
CA LEU A 77 -11.67 -8.15 2.71
C LEU A 77 -12.31 -8.95 3.86
N THR A 78 -11.56 -9.88 4.46
CA THR A 78 -12.03 -10.68 5.60
C THR A 78 -12.35 -9.79 6.82
N PHE A 79 -11.64 -8.68 7.00
CA PHE A 79 -11.88 -7.72 8.09
C PHE A 79 -13.03 -6.74 7.82
N ARG A 80 -13.54 -6.66 6.58
CA ARG A 80 -14.64 -5.76 6.23
C ARG A 80 -15.88 -6.01 7.08
N ASN A 81 -16.27 -7.27 7.32
CA ASN A 81 -17.38 -7.71 8.18
C ASN A 81 -18.56 -6.70 8.35
N GLY A 82 -19.10 -6.18 7.24
CA GLY A 82 -20.24 -5.26 7.21
C GLY A 82 -19.96 -3.78 7.51
N CYS A 83 -18.71 -3.36 7.71
CA CYS A 83 -18.34 -1.95 7.87
C CYS A 83 -17.83 -1.31 6.57
N ASP A 84 -17.81 0.02 6.55
CA ASP A 84 -17.18 0.80 5.51
C ASP A 84 -15.67 0.61 5.57
N LEU A 85 -15.14 -0.03 4.53
CA LEU A 85 -13.73 -0.35 4.40
C LEU A 85 -12.99 0.79 3.71
N ARG A 86 -12.00 1.35 4.40
CA ARG A 86 -11.05 2.35 3.92
C ARG A 86 -9.68 1.70 3.73
N VAL A 87 -9.02 2.01 2.62
CA VAL A 87 -7.68 1.51 2.32
C VAL A 87 -6.76 2.65 1.91
N VAL A 88 -5.68 2.81 2.67
CA VAL A 88 -4.57 3.71 2.35
C VAL A 88 -3.34 2.87 2.00
N ILE A 89 -2.64 3.22 0.92
CA ILE A 89 -1.41 2.54 0.53
C ILE A 89 -0.25 3.53 0.57
N ILE A 90 0.83 3.16 1.26
CA ILE A 90 2.06 3.93 1.35
C ILE A 90 3.16 3.07 0.72
N GLY A 91 3.96 3.62 -0.18
CA GLY A 91 4.98 2.81 -0.87
C GLY A 91 6.24 3.59 -1.20
N TYR A 92 7.35 2.87 -1.36
CA TYR A 92 8.62 3.42 -1.83
C TYR A 92 9.24 2.55 -2.94
N SER A 93 9.89 3.18 -3.93
CA SER A 93 10.65 2.48 -4.99
C SER A 93 9.77 1.45 -5.73
N TRP A 94 10.17 0.18 -5.83
CA TRP A 94 9.31 -0.89 -6.35
C TRP A 94 8.09 -1.19 -5.47
N GLY A 95 8.14 -0.89 -4.18
CA GLY A 95 6.96 -0.93 -3.33
C GLY A 95 5.89 0.04 -3.81
N ALA A 96 6.29 1.24 -4.25
CA ALA A 96 5.40 2.23 -4.85
C ALA A 96 5.03 1.91 -6.31
N GLY A 97 6.03 1.68 -7.17
CA GLY A 97 5.80 1.57 -8.62
C GLY A 97 5.26 0.21 -9.08
N TYR A 98 5.43 -0.85 -8.28
CA TYR A 98 4.96 -2.20 -8.60
C TYR A 98 4.02 -2.75 -7.52
N GLY A 99 4.44 -2.72 -6.25
CA GLY A 99 3.67 -3.33 -5.15
C GLY A 99 2.32 -2.66 -4.92
N ALA A 100 2.29 -1.34 -4.80
CA ALA A 100 1.07 -0.56 -4.60
C ALA A 100 0.10 -0.73 -5.78
N MET A 101 0.62 -0.70 -7.02
CA MET A 101 -0.18 -0.94 -8.22
C MET A 101 -0.79 -2.34 -8.23
N LYS A 102 0.00 -3.36 -7.86
CA LYS A 102 -0.48 -4.74 -7.76
C LYS A 102 -1.55 -4.92 -6.69
N LEU A 103 -1.38 -4.29 -5.53
CA LEU A 103 -2.38 -4.33 -4.47
C LEU A 103 -3.67 -3.64 -4.91
N ALA A 104 -3.58 -2.44 -5.49
CA ALA A 104 -4.76 -1.73 -6.00
C ALA A 104 -5.49 -2.52 -7.08
N GLU A 105 -4.77 -3.14 -8.02
CA GLU A 105 -5.37 -4.06 -9.02
C GLU A 105 -6.13 -5.22 -8.36
N GLN A 106 -5.59 -5.81 -7.27
CA GLN A 106 -6.25 -6.90 -6.55
C GLN A 106 -7.48 -6.43 -5.76
N LEU A 107 -7.41 -5.25 -5.14
CA LEU A 107 -8.54 -4.63 -4.44
C LEU A 107 -9.66 -4.27 -5.43
N ARG A 108 -9.31 -3.74 -6.61
CA ARG A 108 -10.26 -3.44 -7.67
C ARG A 108 -11.08 -4.65 -8.09
N ARG A 109 -10.44 -5.80 -8.26
CA ARG A 109 -11.11 -7.07 -8.61
C ARG A 109 -12.12 -7.54 -7.55
N ARG A 110 -12.05 -6.98 -6.34
CA ARG A 110 -12.93 -7.26 -5.20
C ARG A 110 -13.92 -6.12 -4.94
N GLY A 111 -14.00 -5.13 -5.84
CA GLY A 111 -14.87 -3.96 -5.67
C GLY A 111 -14.45 -3.05 -4.50
N VAL A 112 -13.17 -3.05 -4.13
CA VAL A 112 -12.65 -2.19 -3.06
C VAL A 112 -11.89 -1.00 -3.67
N THR A 113 -12.28 0.20 -3.23
CA THR A 113 -11.59 1.45 -3.55
C THR A 113 -10.38 1.65 -2.65
N VAL A 114 -9.33 2.26 -3.19
CA VAL A 114 -8.21 2.79 -2.41
C VAL A 114 -8.45 4.28 -2.24
N ASP A 115 -8.64 4.72 -1.01
CA ASP A 115 -8.95 6.12 -0.72
C ASP A 115 -7.74 7.02 -1.02
N ALA A 116 -6.55 6.59 -0.58
CA ALA A 116 -5.32 7.35 -0.79
C ALA A 116 -4.10 6.46 -1.09
N MET A 117 -3.25 6.96 -1.98
CA MET A 117 -1.88 6.47 -2.18
C MET A 117 -0.87 7.56 -1.85
N VAL A 118 0.13 7.25 -1.02
CA VAL A 118 1.26 8.14 -0.73
C VAL A 118 2.56 7.44 -1.14
N LEU A 119 3.19 7.93 -2.21
CA LEU A 119 4.26 7.20 -2.90
C LEU A 119 5.57 7.99 -2.91
N CYS A 120 6.67 7.33 -2.56
CA CYS A 120 8.01 7.90 -2.63
C CYS A 120 8.82 7.22 -3.73
N ASP A 121 9.29 8.03 -4.68
CA ASP A 121 10.17 7.65 -5.77
C ASP A 121 9.71 6.37 -6.50
N PRO A 122 8.49 6.34 -7.07
CA PRO A 122 7.91 5.13 -7.67
C PRO A 122 8.75 4.67 -8.86
N VAL A 123 9.30 3.45 -8.81
CA VAL A 123 10.15 2.93 -9.89
C VAL A 123 9.38 1.93 -10.76
N TYR A 124 9.41 2.15 -12.07
CA TYR A 124 8.79 1.27 -13.05
C TYR A 124 9.46 -0.11 -13.02
N ARG A 125 8.65 -1.16 -13.11
CA ARG A 125 9.12 -2.53 -13.22
C ARG A 125 8.46 -3.24 -14.38
N SER A 126 9.24 -3.55 -15.41
CA SER A 126 8.76 -4.35 -16.52
C SER A 126 8.42 -5.78 -16.10
N ARG A 127 7.39 -6.35 -16.73
CA ARG A 127 7.02 -7.76 -16.61
C ARG A 127 8.01 -8.65 -17.36
N LEU A 128 8.52 -8.21 -18.51
CA LEU A 128 9.45 -8.97 -19.32
C LEU A 128 10.87 -8.81 -18.78
N PHE A 129 11.54 -9.94 -18.53
CA PHE A 129 12.90 -9.94 -17.97
C PHE A 129 13.87 -9.10 -18.81
N ALA A 130 13.81 -9.25 -20.13
CA ALA A 130 14.63 -8.52 -21.11
C ALA A 130 14.44 -6.99 -21.10
N THR A 131 13.41 -6.46 -20.44
CA THR A 131 13.14 -5.01 -20.35
C THR A 131 13.13 -4.51 -18.91
N ARG A 132 13.64 -5.29 -17.94
CA ARG A 132 13.79 -4.82 -16.54
C ARG A 132 14.79 -3.67 -16.41
N TRP A 133 15.76 -3.57 -17.33
CA TRP A 133 16.69 -2.45 -17.40
C TRP A 133 15.97 -1.10 -17.56
N LEU A 134 14.73 -1.07 -18.04
CA LEU A 134 13.91 0.16 -18.09
C LEU A 134 13.66 0.79 -16.71
N ALA A 135 13.79 0.02 -15.62
CA ALA A 135 13.78 0.58 -14.27
C ALA A 135 14.97 1.54 -14.02
N LEU A 136 16.07 1.36 -14.76
CA LEU A 136 17.29 2.17 -14.71
C LEU A 136 17.31 3.23 -15.83
N VAL A 137 16.22 3.43 -16.54
CA VAL A 137 16.16 4.40 -17.63
C VAL A 137 15.13 5.46 -17.28
N GLY A 138 15.63 6.67 -17.02
CA GLY A 138 14.77 7.85 -16.89
C GLY A 138 14.20 8.28 -18.23
N GLU A 139 14.98 8.13 -19.30
CA GLU A 139 14.62 8.47 -20.69
C GLU A 139 15.44 7.65 -21.69
N LEU A 140 14.78 7.06 -22.69
CA LEU A 140 15.49 6.39 -23.78
C LEU A 140 16.08 7.44 -24.74
N PRO A 141 17.41 7.44 -24.98
CA PRO A 141 18.08 8.49 -25.76
C PRO A 141 17.65 8.57 -27.22
N ILE A 142 17.04 7.52 -27.77
CA ILE A 142 16.71 7.41 -29.20
C ILE A 142 15.27 7.84 -29.50
N SER A 143 14.38 7.90 -28.50
CA SER A 143 12.95 8.15 -28.73
C SER A 143 12.31 9.16 -27.77
N GLY A 144 13.03 9.64 -26.75
CA GLY A 144 12.44 10.44 -25.66
C GLY A 144 11.38 9.67 -24.87
N TRP A 145 11.22 8.37 -25.13
CA TRP A 145 10.21 7.56 -24.47
C TRP A 145 10.63 7.31 -23.02
N ARG A 146 9.70 7.56 -22.10
CA ARG A 146 9.86 7.32 -20.67
C ARG A 146 8.80 6.32 -20.21
N PRO A 147 9.17 5.25 -19.50
CA PRO A 147 8.17 4.36 -18.93
C PRO A 147 7.33 5.14 -17.91
N ARG A 148 6.00 5.00 -18.04
CA ARG A 148 5.02 5.59 -17.15
C ARG A 148 4.36 4.49 -16.32
N ILE A 149 4.08 4.77 -15.06
CA ILE A 149 3.38 3.83 -14.17
C ILE A 149 1.90 4.22 -14.17
N ARG A 150 1.05 3.31 -14.63
CA ARG A 150 -0.39 3.54 -14.69
C ARG A 150 -1.03 3.20 -13.34
N VAL A 151 -1.61 4.19 -12.69
CA VAL A 151 -2.38 4.03 -11.45
C VAL A 151 -3.78 3.51 -11.79
N PRO A 152 -4.26 2.43 -11.14
CA PRO A 152 -5.63 1.94 -11.34
C PRO A 152 -6.71 2.98 -11.00
N ASP A 153 -7.83 2.89 -11.71
CA ASP A 153 -9.03 3.75 -11.60
C ASP A 153 -9.81 3.60 -10.27
N ASN A 154 -9.56 2.56 -9.49
CA ASN A 154 -10.13 2.42 -8.15
C ASN A 154 -9.35 3.18 -7.06
N VAL A 155 -8.32 3.94 -7.44
CA VAL A 155 -7.56 4.80 -6.53
C VAL A 155 -8.11 6.21 -6.62
N SER A 156 -8.59 6.77 -5.52
CA SER A 156 -9.23 8.09 -5.52
C SER A 156 -8.21 9.22 -5.61
N ARG A 157 -7.21 9.20 -4.73
CA ARG A 157 -6.15 10.23 -4.66
C ARG A 157 -4.77 9.60 -4.58
N VAL A 158 -3.82 10.18 -5.30
CA VAL A 158 -2.40 9.81 -5.25
C VAL A 158 -1.57 11.06 -4.98
N MET A 159 -0.72 11.00 -3.96
CA MET A 159 0.34 11.98 -3.72
C MET A 159 1.67 11.28 -3.91
N TYR A 160 2.58 11.88 -4.70
CA TYR A 160 3.89 11.27 -4.88
C TYR A 160 5.02 12.27 -5.02
N TRP A 161 6.21 11.82 -4.61
CA TRP A 161 7.48 12.53 -4.76
C TRP A 161 8.46 11.69 -5.58
N ARG A 162 9.48 12.35 -6.13
CA ARG A 162 10.59 11.70 -6.84
C ARG A 162 11.92 12.26 -6.36
N GLN A 163 13.03 11.59 -6.65
CA GLN A 163 14.36 12.16 -6.57
C GLN A 163 15.11 12.08 -7.90
N THR A 164 16.15 12.89 -8.03
CA THR A 164 17.01 12.93 -9.23
C THR A 164 18.49 12.69 -8.95
N MET A 165 18.89 12.59 -7.68
CA MET A 165 20.29 12.49 -7.24
C MET A 165 20.95 11.16 -7.60
N ALA A 166 20.23 10.05 -7.48
CA ALA A 166 20.78 8.72 -7.72
C ALA A 166 19.83 7.83 -8.52
N MET A 167 20.38 6.84 -9.19
CA MET A 167 19.60 5.82 -9.89
C MET A 167 19.22 4.67 -8.95
N PRO A 168 18.05 4.06 -9.12
CA PRO A 168 16.98 4.43 -10.07
C PRO A 168 16.28 5.74 -9.66
N ARG A 169 15.77 6.48 -10.66
CA ARG A 169 14.95 7.68 -10.44
C ARG A 169 13.48 7.32 -10.55
N GLY A 170 12.64 7.98 -9.75
CA GLY A 170 11.20 7.80 -9.79
C GLY A 170 10.62 8.17 -11.15
N HIS A 171 9.71 7.32 -11.63
CA HIS A 171 9.00 7.46 -12.88
C HIS A 171 7.72 8.27 -12.71
N GLN A 172 7.25 8.84 -13.82
CA GLN A 172 5.99 9.58 -13.82
C GLN A 172 4.81 8.63 -13.64
N LEU A 173 3.85 9.05 -12.82
CA LEU A 173 2.57 8.38 -12.67
C LEU A 173 1.55 8.94 -13.66
N VAL A 174 0.69 8.08 -14.18
CA VAL A 174 -0.47 8.47 -14.99
C VAL A 174 -1.72 7.75 -14.52
N ALA A 175 -2.84 8.45 -14.46
CA ALA A 175 -4.11 7.86 -14.07
C ALA A 175 -4.61 6.92 -15.17
N ALA A 176 -5.19 5.78 -14.80
CA ALA A 176 -5.89 4.95 -15.75
C ALA A 176 -7.15 5.66 -16.28
N ASP A 177 -7.80 6.42 -15.42
CA ASP A 177 -8.90 7.34 -15.70
C ASP A 177 -8.68 8.65 -14.90
N PRO A 178 -8.33 9.77 -15.56
CA PRO A 178 -8.09 11.06 -14.90
C PRO A 178 -9.34 11.69 -14.26
N GLU A 179 -10.55 11.28 -14.66
CA GLU A 179 -11.78 11.81 -14.07
C GLU A 179 -12.00 11.23 -12.66
N VAL A 180 -11.63 9.97 -12.46
CA VAL A 180 -11.79 9.24 -11.19
C VAL A 180 -10.55 9.36 -10.30
N THR A 181 -9.35 9.18 -10.85
CA THR A 181 -8.10 9.17 -10.08
C THR A 181 -7.37 10.50 -10.17
N LYS A 182 -7.24 11.20 -9.04
CA LYS A 182 -6.50 12.47 -8.96
C LYS A 182 -5.06 12.22 -8.54
N ILE A 183 -4.12 12.54 -9.44
CA ILE A 183 -2.68 12.42 -9.19
C ILE A 183 -2.09 13.80 -8.92
N ASP A 184 -1.39 13.89 -7.80
CA ASP A 184 -0.76 15.09 -7.28
C ASP A 184 0.76 14.87 -7.19
N ASP A 185 1.49 15.42 -8.17
CA ASP A 185 2.95 15.41 -8.21
C ASP A 185 3.49 16.48 -7.27
N ARG A 186 4.02 16.03 -6.13
CA ARG A 186 4.53 16.90 -5.07
C ARG A 186 5.99 17.32 -5.28
N GLY A 187 6.56 16.99 -6.42
CA GLY A 187 7.87 17.46 -6.85
C GLY A 187 9.03 16.58 -6.43
N LEU A 188 10.22 17.20 -6.37
CA LEU A 188 11.48 16.53 -6.12
C LEU A 188 11.89 16.63 -4.66
N LEU A 189 12.45 15.55 -4.13
CA LEU A 189 13.08 15.48 -2.82
C LEU A 189 14.60 15.49 -2.98
N ASP A 190 15.27 16.24 -2.11
CA ASP A 190 16.73 16.32 -2.07
C ASP A 190 17.30 15.20 -1.18
N ALA A 191 17.25 13.99 -1.72
CA ALA A 191 17.84 12.79 -1.12
C ALA A 191 18.18 11.76 -2.21
N ASP A 192 19.18 10.92 -1.97
CA ASP A 192 19.47 9.81 -2.87
C ASP A 192 18.36 8.75 -2.84
N HIS A 193 18.31 7.89 -3.87
CA HIS A 193 17.30 6.85 -3.99
C HIS A 193 17.17 5.98 -2.74
N VAL A 194 18.27 5.64 -2.07
CA VAL A 194 18.28 4.71 -0.93
C VAL A 194 17.66 5.36 0.30
N ASN A 195 17.84 6.67 0.46
CA ASN A 195 17.45 7.42 1.65
C ASN A 195 16.20 8.30 1.47
N VAL A 196 15.68 8.46 0.25
CA VAL A 196 14.55 9.35 -0.05
C VAL A 196 13.26 9.01 0.71
N ASP A 197 13.05 7.75 1.08
CA ASP A 197 11.90 7.37 1.91
C ASP A 197 12.01 7.82 3.37
N ASN A 198 13.22 8.16 3.85
CA ASN A 198 13.43 8.79 5.15
C ASN A 198 13.23 10.31 5.14
N HIS A 199 13.01 10.92 3.97
CA HIS A 199 12.90 12.37 3.86
C HIS A 199 11.71 12.89 4.70
N PRO A 200 11.91 13.88 5.59
CA PRO A 200 10.87 14.33 6.53
C PRO A 200 9.56 14.73 5.86
N THR A 201 9.62 15.44 4.72
CA THR A 201 8.44 15.81 3.93
C THR A 201 7.57 14.61 3.56
N PHE A 202 8.17 13.53 3.04
CA PHE A 202 7.43 12.33 2.67
C PHE A 202 6.90 11.61 3.92
N VAL A 203 7.75 11.42 4.94
CA VAL A 203 7.38 10.72 6.18
C VAL A 203 6.20 11.39 6.87
N ASN A 204 6.24 12.71 7.02
CA ASN A 204 5.18 13.47 7.69
C ASN A 204 3.88 13.41 6.89
N ALA A 205 3.95 13.64 5.57
CA ALA A 205 2.76 13.57 4.72
C ALA A 205 2.13 12.17 4.70
N ALA A 206 2.94 11.11 4.68
CA ALA A 206 2.46 9.73 4.71
C ALA A 206 1.73 9.39 6.01
N VAL A 207 2.26 9.84 7.16
CA VAL A 207 1.61 9.65 8.46
C VAL A 207 0.35 10.49 8.57
N GLU A 208 0.41 11.77 8.18
CA GLU A 208 -0.74 12.69 8.21
C GLU A 208 -1.91 12.17 7.39
N VAL A 209 -1.67 11.82 6.12
CA VAL A 209 -2.70 11.26 5.24
C VAL A 209 -3.26 9.96 5.81
N ALA A 210 -2.42 9.07 6.35
CA ALA A 210 -2.93 7.84 6.97
C ALA A 210 -3.85 8.11 8.16
N LEU A 211 -3.52 9.11 9.00
CA LEU A 211 -4.31 9.48 10.17
C LEU A 211 -5.59 10.24 9.81
N GLU A 212 -5.66 10.93 8.67
CA GLU A 212 -6.89 11.54 8.13
C GLU A 212 -8.02 10.50 7.97
N TYR A 213 -7.66 9.27 7.59
CA TYR A 213 -8.62 8.16 7.44
C TYR A 213 -8.87 7.38 8.72
N ARG A 214 -8.26 7.75 9.84
CA ARG A 214 -8.52 7.09 11.12
C ARG A 214 -9.92 7.49 11.62
N PRO A 215 -10.81 6.53 11.93
CA PRO A 215 -12.10 6.85 12.52
C PRO A 215 -11.93 7.56 13.88
N PRO A 216 -12.85 8.45 14.26
CA PRO A 216 -12.81 9.09 15.58
C PRO A 216 -12.90 8.05 16.71
N PRO A 217 -12.36 8.37 17.90
CA PRO A 217 -12.65 7.59 19.11
C PRO A 217 -14.17 7.53 19.35
N GLU A 218 -14.64 6.44 19.95
CA GLU A 218 -16.04 6.36 20.40
C GLU A 218 -16.18 7.11 21.73
#